data_AF-A0A2I9CSJ8-F1
#
_entry.id   AF-A0A2I9CSJ8-F1
#
_cell.length_a   1.000
_cell.length_b   1.000
_cell.length_c   1.000
_cell.angle_alpha   90.00
_cell.angle_beta   90.00
_cell.angle_gamma   90.00
#
_symmetry.space_group_name_H-M   'P 1'
#
loop_
_entity.id
_entity.type
_entity.pdbx_description
1 polymer ?
#
loop_
_entity_poly.entity_id
_entity_poly.type
_entity_poly.pdbx_seq_one_letter_code
_entity_poly.pdbx_strand_id
1 'polypeptide(L)'
;MEGREIDSPRASTVLLWRKRIGWLPTLFVTTNVIGPNDCLVALVPTLAISSPTLIGAGGNTGSQSATLVVRAIAPGQIRGRDTRRVLFEEFGAGLLSGVIALLRTALFRRSQRLAWAFTAACAKTWIAIFADVVGALLPLRFKRLKDATDLLIQFNVASLVLQV
;
A
#
# COMPACT_ATOMS: atom_id res chain seq x y z
N MET A 1 31.32 -11.11 0.10
CA MET A 1 30.32 -11.65 -0.84
C MET A 1 29.08 -10.76 -0.79
N GLU A 2 29.26 -9.45 -0.79
CA GLU A 2 29.56 -8.56 -1.93
C GLU A 2 28.34 -8.42 -2.85
N GLY A 3 27.61 -7.33 -2.65
CA GLY A 3 26.42 -6.96 -3.42
C GLY A 3 26.77 -6.51 -4.83
N ARG A 4 27.17 -7.45 -5.68
CA ARG A 4 27.38 -7.23 -7.12
C ARG A 4 26.36 -8.04 -7.91
N GLU A 5 25.15 -7.54 -8.12
CA GLU A 5 24.32 -8.03 -9.24
C GLU A 5 23.05 -7.22 -9.61
N ILE A 6 22.85 -6.01 -9.09
CA ILE A 6 21.68 -5.20 -9.47
C ILE A 6 22.02 -3.94 -10.28
N ASP A 7 23.29 -3.74 -10.62
CA ASP A 7 23.77 -2.51 -11.29
C ASP A 7 24.30 -2.77 -12.71
N SER A 8 23.84 -3.83 -13.39
CA SER A 8 24.24 -4.10 -14.77
C SER A 8 23.05 -3.97 -15.75
N PRO A 9 23.19 -3.20 -16.84
CA PRO A 9 22.27 -3.24 -17.99
C PRO A 9 22.17 -4.62 -18.69
N ARG A 10 22.87 -5.64 -18.17
CA ARG A 10 22.94 -7.02 -18.67
C ARG A 10 22.38 -8.04 -17.67
N ALA A 11 21.58 -7.61 -16.70
CA ALA A 11 20.91 -8.57 -15.81
C ALA A 11 20.10 -9.57 -16.66
N SER A 12 20.47 -10.85 -16.60
CA SER A 12 19.78 -11.90 -17.36
C SER A 12 18.29 -11.87 -17.03
N THR A 13 17.43 -11.93 -18.05
CA THR A 13 15.97 -11.96 -17.89
C THR A 13 15.53 -13.00 -16.85
N VAL A 14 16.27 -14.11 -16.76
CA VAL A 14 16.04 -15.20 -15.81
C VAL A 14 16.31 -14.77 -14.35
N LEU A 15 17.33 -13.93 -14.10
CA LEU A 15 17.64 -13.41 -12.77
C LEU A 15 16.53 -12.48 -12.27
N LEU A 16 16.07 -11.57 -13.14
CA LEU A 16 14.95 -10.67 -12.84
C LEU A 16 13.65 -11.44 -12.61
N TRP A 17 13.37 -12.44 -13.44
CA TRP A 17 12.19 -13.31 -13.29
C TRP A 17 12.22 -14.07 -11.96
N ARG A 18 13.35 -14.69 -11.61
CA ARG A 18 13.48 -15.48 -10.37
C ARG A 18 13.39 -14.64 -9.10
N LYS A 19 13.75 -13.35 -9.16
CA LYS A 19 13.54 -12.39 -8.06
C LYS A 19 12.08 -11.95 -7.93
N ARG A 20 11.28 -12.00 -9.00
CA ARG A 20 9.86 -11.60 -9.02
C ARG A 20 8.90 -12.77 -8.80
N ILE A 21 9.26 -13.99 -9.21
CA ILE A 21 8.39 -15.17 -9.15
C ILE A 21 7.98 -15.55 -7.73
N GLY A 22 8.85 -15.30 -6.73
CA GLY A 22 8.56 -15.59 -5.33
C GLY A 22 7.37 -14.80 -4.76
N TRP A 23 6.99 -13.70 -5.40
CA TRP A 23 5.87 -12.84 -5.00
C TRP A 23 4.51 -13.26 -5.59
N LEU A 24 4.52 -14.03 -6.69
CA LEU A 24 3.30 -14.47 -7.37
C LEU A 24 2.35 -15.29 -6.47
N PRO A 25 2.82 -16.23 -5.62
CA PRO A 25 1.94 -16.97 -4.73
C PRO A 25 1.13 -16.06 -3.79
N THR A 26 1.73 -14.99 -3.27
CA THR A 26 1.05 -14.02 -2.39
C THR A 26 -0.08 -13.29 -3.11
N LEU A 27 0.13 -12.95 -4.39
CA LEU A 27 -0.90 -12.35 -5.24
C LEU A 27 -2.08 -13.31 -5.45
N PHE A 28 -1.81 -14.58 -5.74
CA PHE A 28 -2.85 -15.60 -5.90
C PHE A 28 -3.67 -15.82 -4.63
N VAL A 29 -3.04 -15.81 -3.46
CA VAL A 29 -3.78 -15.92 -2.18
C VAL A 29 -4.74 -14.74 -2.00
N THR A 30 -4.30 -13.53 -2.37
CA THR A 30 -5.11 -12.31 -2.21
C THR A 30 -6.35 -12.31 -3.10
N THR A 31 -6.23 -12.73 -4.37
CA THR A 31 -7.38 -12.84 -5.30
C THR A 31 -8.39 -13.89 -4.88
N ASN A 32 -7.95 -15.02 -4.32
CA ASN A 32 -8.85 -16.08 -3.83
C ASN A 32 -9.71 -15.62 -2.63
N VAL A 33 -9.23 -14.67 -1.82
CA VAL A 33 -9.98 -14.11 -0.69
C VAL A 33 -11.06 -13.11 -1.13
N ILE A 34 -10.84 -12.41 -2.25
CA ILE A 34 -11.77 -11.39 -2.76
C ILE A 34 -12.95 -12.04 -3.53
N GLY A 35 -12.68 -13.12 -4.28
CA GLY A 35 -13.63 -13.81 -5.17
C GLY A 35 -15.00 -14.19 -4.59
N PRO A 36 -15.12 -14.73 -3.37
CA PRO A 36 -16.42 -15.18 -2.84
C PRO A 36 -17.35 -14.05 -2.31
N ASN A 37 -17.03 -12.77 -2.51
CA ASN A 37 -17.78 -11.65 -1.94
C ASN A 37 -18.88 -11.05 -2.85
N ASP A 38 -19.34 -11.78 -3.88
CA ASP A 38 -20.33 -11.31 -4.85
C ASP A 38 -21.63 -10.77 -4.20
N CYS A 39 -22.06 -11.35 -3.07
CA CYS A 39 -23.24 -10.91 -2.33
C CYS A 39 -23.07 -9.52 -1.67
N LEU A 40 -21.87 -9.21 -1.16
CA LEU A 40 -21.57 -7.90 -0.55
C LEU A 40 -21.47 -6.79 -1.60
N VAL A 41 -20.93 -7.13 -2.77
CA VAL A 41 -20.82 -6.22 -3.92
C VAL A 41 -22.19 -5.86 -4.48
N ALA A 42 -23.13 -6.81 -4.53
CA ALA A 42 -24.50 -6.55 -4.95
C ALA A 42 -25.24 -5.55 -4.03
N LEU A 43 -24.92 -5.53 -2.73
CA LEU A 43 -25.51 -4.60 -1.77
C LEU A 43 -25.02 -3.15 -1.93
N VAL A 44 -23.75 -2.96 -2.32
CA VAL A 44 -23.14 -1.64 -2.54
C VAL A 44 -22.31 -1.65 -3.84
N PRO A 45 -22.96 -1.46 -5.00
CA PRO A 45 -22.28 -1.56 -6.31
C PRO A 45 -21.11 -0.58 -6.48
N THR A 46 -21.16 0.55 -5.78
CA THR A 46 -20.12 1.59 -5.80
C THR A 46 -18.79 1.10 -5.21
N LEU A 47 -18.82 0.10 -4.32
CA LEU A 47 -17.61 -0.52 -3.76
C LEU A 47 -16.89 -1.39 -4.80
N ALA A 48 -17.64 -2.12 -5.65
CA ALA A 48 -17.04 -2.90 -6.73
C ALA A 48 -16.23 -2.02 -7.68
N ILE A 49 -16.83 -0.93 -8.15
CA ILE A 49 -16.19 0.02 -9.08
C ILE A 49 -14.97 0.68 -8.42
N SER A 50 -15.01 0.89 -7.10
CA SER A 50 -13.91 1.49 -6.35
C SER A 50 -12.83 0.49 -5.90
N SER A 51 -13.07 -0.83 -5.99
CA SER A 51 -12.19 -1.86 -5.42
C SER A 51 -10.78 -1.85 -6.03
N PRO A 52 -10.60 -1.77 -7.37
CA PRO A 52 -9.26 -1.69 -7.95
C PRO A 52 -8.49 -0.45 -7.48
N THR A 53 -9.18 0.70 -7.42
CA THR A 53 -8.59 1.95 -6.94
C THR A 53 -8.24 1.89 -5.45
N LEU A 54 -9.05 1.22 -4.64
CA LEU A 54 -8.80 1.02 -3.21
C LEU A 54 -7.58 0.14 -2.96
N ILE A 55 -7.49 -0.99 -3.66
CA ILE A 55 -6.36 -1.93 -3.58
C ILE A 55 -5.08 -1.22 -4.04
N GLY A 56 -5.14 -0.50 -5.16
CA GLY A 56 -4.02 0.27 -5.67
C GLY A 56 -3.57 1.37 -4.72
N ALA A 57 -4.51 2.19 -4.21
CA ALA A 57 -4.20 3.26 -3.28
C ALA A 57 -3.58 2.72 -1.98
N GLY A 58 -4.15 1.66 -1.40
CA GLY A 58 -3.59 1.03 -0.20
C GLY A 58 -2.16 0.51 -0.42
N GLY A 59 -1.91 -0.17 -1.54
CA GLY A 59 -0.57 -0.67 -1.87
C GLY A 59 0.48 0.45 -2.02
N ASN A 60 0.13 1.54 -2.71
CA ASN A 60 1.02 2.68 -2.93
C ASN A 60 1.27 3.49 -1.67
N THR A 61 0.21 3.82 -0.95
CA THR A 61 0.27 4.63 0.25
C THR A 61 1.08 3.90 1.33
N GLY A 62 0.82 2.59 1.52
CA GLY A 62 1.64 1.77 2.41
C GLY A 62 3.11 1.60 1.97
N SER A 63 3.39 1.45 0.68
CA SER A 63 4.77 1.35 0.18
C SER A 63 5.53 2.68 0.29
N GLN A 64 4.82 3.80 0.10
CA GLN A 64 5.34 5.15 0.29
C GLN A 64 5.68 5.39 1.76
N SER A 65 4.74 5.11 2.67
CA SER A 65 4.93 5.18 4.11
C SER A 65 6.17 4.39 4.54
N ALA A 66 6.24 3.12 4.11
CA ALA A 66 7.37 2.27 4.44
C ALA A 66 8.70 2.81 3.89
N THR A 67 8.70 3.37 2.67
CA THR A 67 9.90 3.97 2.05
C THR A 67 10.38 5.17 2.86
N LEU A 68 9.47 6.04 3.30
CA LEU A 68 9.79 7.19 4.13
C LEU A 68 10.39 6.75 5.47
N VAL A 69 9.79 5.75 6.12
CA VAL A 69 10.28 5.20 7.38
C VAL A 69 11.68 4.58 7.21
N VAL A 70 11.92 3.78 6.17
CA VAL A 70 13.28 3.24 5.92
C VAL A 70 14.30 4.34 5.68
N ARG A 71 13.96 5.35 4.87
CA ARG A 71 14.84 6.49 4.59
C ARG A 71 15.15 7.30 5.84
N ALA A 72 14.24 7.35 6.81
CA ALA A 72 14.45 8.05 8.08
C ALA A 72 15.22 7.20 9.12
N ILE A 73 15.13 5.86 9.05
CA ILE A 73 15.95 4.99 9.90
C ILE A 73 17.42 5.00 9.47
N ALA A 74 17.71 5.06 8.15
CA ALA A 74 19.08 5.00 7.62
C ALA A 74 20.06 6.06 8.19
N PRO A 75 19.70 7.36 8.28
CA PRO A 75 20.52 8.39 8.93
C PRO A 75 20.37 8.42 10.47
N GLY A 76 19.57 7.51 11.06
CA GLY A 76 19.31 7.47 12.51
C GLY A 76 18.33 8.52 13.04
N GLN A 77 17.51 9.13 12.17
CA GLN A 77 16.50 10.12 12.56
C GLN A 77 15.34 9.49 13.33
N ILE A 78 15.02 8.22 13.05
CA ILE A 78 14.01 7.43 13.75
C ILE A 78 14.71 6.25 14.43
N ARG A 79 14.50 6.10 15.74
CA ARG A 79 14.97 4.93 16.51
C ARG A 79 13.80 3.99 16.76
N GLY A 80 14.07 2.72 17.03
CA GLY A 80 13.03 1.72 17.34
C GLY A 80 12.14 2.05 18.57
N ARG A 81 12.55 3.00 19.42
CA ARG A 81 11.71 3.54 20.51
C ARG A 81 10.65 4.53 20.04
N ASP A 82 10.83 5.12 18.86
CA ASP A 82 9.96 6.15 18.31
C ASP A 82 8.77 5.55 17.54
N THR A 83 8.65 4.21 17.50
CA THR A 83 7.58 3.50 16.80
C THR A 83 6.19 4.08 17.07
N ARG A 84 5.85 4.34 18.34
CA ARG A 84 4.54 4.89 18.69
C ARG A 84 4.29 6.26 18.05
N ARG A 85 5.31 7.12 18.00
CA ARG A 85 5.23 8.45 17.39
C ARG A 85 5.01 8.33 15.88
N VAL A 86 5.79 7.49 15.21
CA VAL A 86 5.67 7.24 13.77
C VAL A 86 4.26 6.75 13.43
N LEU A 87 3.72 5.81 14.20
CA LEU A 87 2.37 5.30 13.95
C LEU A 87 1.28 6.38 14.09
N PHE A 88 1.44 7.35 14.98
CA PHE A 88 0.50 8.46 15.09
C PHE A 88 0.61 9.45 13.92
N GLU A 89 1.83 9.72 13.45
CA GLU A 89 2.06 10.58 12.28
C GLU A 89 1.43 9.95 11.02
N GLU A 90 1.62 8.64 10.83
CA GLU A 90 1.06 7.85 9.71
C GLU A 90 -0.46 7.70 9.81
N PHE A 91 -1.00 7.49 11.02
CA PHE A 91 -2.44 7.52 11.24
C PHE A 91 -3.05 8.88 10.86
N GLY A 92 -2.37 9.98 11.19
CA GLY A 92 -2.76 11.33 10.80
C GLY A 92 -2.75 11.53 9.28
N ALA A 93 -1.74 11.00 8.58
CA ALA A 93 -1.66 11.04 7.13
C ALA A 93 -2.82 10.27 6.46
N GLY A 94 -3.15 9.09 6.99
CA GLY A 94 -4.31 8.32 6.54
C GLY A 94 -5.65 9.05 6.74
N LEU A 95 -5.80 9.74 7.88
CA LEU A 95 -6.98 10.58 8.13
C LEU A 95 -7.10 11.75 7.13
N LEU A 96 -6.00 12.45 6.85
CA LEU A 96 -5.98 13.54 5.86
C LEU A 96 -6.35 13.04 4.45
N SER A 97 -5.83 11.86 4.06
CA SER A 97 -6.21 11.20 2.82
C SER A 97 -7.71 10.88 2.77
N GLY A 98 -8.29 10.49 3.91
CA GLY A 98 -9.73 10.30 4.07
C GLY A 98 -10.55 11.57 3.90
N VAL A 99 -10.09 12.70 4.46
CA VAL A 99 -10.73 14.02 4.27
C VAL A 99 -10.74 14.41 2.79
N ILE A 100 -9.63 14.18 2.08
CA ILE A 100 -9.56 14.43 0.63
C ILE A 100 -10.54 13.53 -0.13
N ALA A 101 -10.66 12.26 0.26
CA ALA A 101 -11.61 11.34 -0.35
C ALA A 101 -13.07 11.78 -0.11
N LEU A 102 -13.40 12.26 1.09
CA LEU A 102 -14.71 12.83 1.42
C LEU A 102 -15.00 14.09 0.61
N LEU A 103 -14.04 15.01 0.51
CA LEU A 103 -14.18 16.25 -0.27
C LEU A 103 -14.40 15.96 -1.75
N ARG A 104 -13.61 15.04 -2.33
CA ARG A 104 -13.79 14.60 -3.72
C ARG A 104 -15.18 13.99 -3.93
N THR A 105 -15.66 13.23 -2.95
CA THR A 105 -17.00 12.63 -2.99
C THR A 105 -18.10 13.69 -2.95
N ALA A 106 -17.92 14.76 -2.17
CA ALA A 106 -18.85 15.88 -2.10
C ALA A 106 -18.89 16.70 -3.40
N LEU A 107 -17.73 16.95 -4.00
CA LEU A 107 -17.59 17.81 -5.19
C LEU A 107 -18.01 17.12 -6.50
N PHE A 108 -17.70 15.83 -6.67
CA PHE A 108 -17.88 15.11 -7.94
C PHE A 108 -19.05 14.12 -7.91
N ARG A 109 -20.05 14.34 -7.05
CA ARG A 109 -21.21 13.44 -6.92
C ARG A 109 -22.13 13.52 -8.13
N ARG A 110 -21.88 12.64 -9.12
CA ARG A 110 -22.75 12.44 -10.28
C ARG A 110 -23.85 11.42 -9.92
N SER A 111 -24.98 11.91 -9.40
CA SER A 111 -26.25 11.19 -9.11
C SER A 111 -26.27 10.01 -8.11
N GLN A 112 -25.16 9.62 -7.49
CA GLN A 112 -25.12 8.55 -6.48
C GLN A 112 -25.86 8.92 -5.17
N ARG A 113 -26.53 7.93 -4.55
CA ARG A 113 -27.14 8.07 -3.20
C ARG A 113 -26.08 8.53 -2.20
N LEU A 114 -26.39 9.57 -1.41
CA LEU A 114 -25.44 10.17 -0.46
C LEU A 114 -24.87 9.14 0.53
N ALA A 115 -25.70 8.21 0.98
CA ALA A 115 -25.32 7.14 1.88
C ALA A 115 -24.20 6.26 1.30
N TRP A 116 -24.32 5.82 0.04
CA TRP A 116 -23.33 4.93 -0.60
C TRP A 116 -21.99 5.64 -0.83
N ALA A 117 -22.06 6.91 -1.22
CA ALA A 117 -20.89 7.75 -1.43
C ALA A 117 -20.12 7.97 -0.11
N PHE A 118 -20.84 8.22 0.98
CA PHE A 118 -20.26 8.36 2.32
C PHE A 118 -19.64 7.06 2.83
N THR A 119 -20.36 5.93 2.72
CA THR A 119 -19.82 4.61 3.10
C THR A 119 -18.54 4.27 2.34
N ALA A 120 -18.50 4.56 1.03
CA ALA A 120 -17.30 4.36 0.22
C ALA A 120 -16.14 5.23 0.73
N ALA A 121 -16.36 6.51 1.00
CA ALA A 121 -15.33 7.42 1.51
C ALA A 121 -14.79 6.99 2.89
N CYS A 122 -15.66 6.55 3.81
CA CYS A 122 -15.25 5.99 5.08
C CYS A 122 -14.41 4.71 4.91
N ALA A 123 -14.81 3.82 4.00
CA ALA A 123 -14.03 2.63 3.68
C ALA A 123 -12.64 2.98 3.13
N LYS A 124 -12.54 3.97 2.21
CA LYS A 124 -11.25 4.44 1.69
C LYS A 124 -10.35 4.97 2.80
N THR A 125 -10.93 5.73 3.73
CA THR A 125 -10.20 6.32 4.88
C THR A 125 -9.61 5.21 5.75
N TRP A 126 -10.40 4.21 6.10
CA TRP A 126 -9.93 3.07 6.90
C TRP A 126 -8.84 2.27 6.20
N ILE A 127 -9.00 2.02 4.90
CA ILE A 127 -7.99 1.31 4.11
C ILE A 127 -6.68 2.10 4.05
N ALA A 128 -6.73 3.43 3.86
CA ALA A 128 -5.55 4.29 3.83
C ALA A 128 -4.81 4.27 5.18
N ILE A 129 -5.53 4.47 6.29
CA ILE A 129 -4.96 4.39 7.64
C ILE A 129 -4.28 3.04 7.87
N PHE A 130 -4.97 1.95 7.52
CA PHE A 130 -4.41 0.61 7.71
C PHE A 130 -3.16 0.39 6.86
N ALA A 131 -3.18 0.84 5.60
CA ALA A 131 -2.05 0.76 4.69
C ALA A 131 -0.83 1.54 5.20
N ASP A 132 -1.01 2.80 5.63
CA ASP A 132 0.05 3.64 6.20
C ASP A 132 0.66 3.02 7.46
N VAL A 133 -0.20 2.59 8.40
CA VAL A 133 0.23 1.97 9.65
C VAL A 133 1.00 0.67 9.40
N VAL A 134 0.49 -0.22 8.55
CA VAL A 134 1.17 -1.48 8.21
C VAL A 134 2.46 -1.22 7.45
N GLY A 135 2.44 -0.27 6.51
CA GLY A 135 3.60 0.18 5.74
C GLY A 135 4.73 0.64 6.65
N ALA A 136 4.43 1.47 7.64
CA ALA A 136 5.40 1.95 8.62
C ALA A 136 5.86 0.87 9.62
N LEU A 137 4.97 -0.04 10.03
CA LEU A 137 5.29 -1.09 11.01
C LEU A 137 6.31 -2.09 10.50
N LEU A 138 6.21 -2.47 9.22
CA LEU A 138 7.11 -3.43 8.57
C LEU A 138 8.59 -3.08 8.81
N PRO A 139 9.12 -1.94 8.35
CA PRO A 139 10.53 -1.58 8.54
C PRO A 139 10.92 -1.32 10.00
N LEU A 140 9.98 -0.91 10.87
CA LEU A 140 10.25 -0.74 12.30
C LEU A 140 10.42 -2.07 13.04
N ARG A 141 9.77 -3.15 12.58
CA ARG A 141 9.85 -4.49 13.18
C ARG A 141 10.97 -5.34 12.60
N PHE A 142 11.31 -5.18 11.32
CA PHE A 142 12.40 -5.92 10.70
C PHE A 142 13.77 -5.40 11.17
N LYS A 143 14.46 -6.21 11.99
CA LYS A 143 15.76 -5.92 12.63
C LYS A 143 16.91 -5.56 11.67
N ARG A 144 16.79 -5.83 10.36
CA ARG A 144 17.80 -5.52 9.35
C ARG A 144 17.23 -4.57 8.31
N LEU A 145 17.80 -3.36 8.25
CA LEU A 145 17.48 -2.33 7.25
C LEU A 145 17.58 -2.84 5.81
N LYS A 146 18.47 -3.81 5.55
CA LYS A 146 18.65 -4.42 4.23
C LYS A 146 17.43 -5.23 3.79
N ASP A 147 16.90 -6.06 4.68
CA ASP A 147 15.74 -6.92 4.39
C ASP A 147 14.48 -6.07 4.19
N ALA A 148 14.33 -4.99 4.97
CA ALA A 148 13.25 -4.03 4.81
C ALA A 148 13.37 -3.24 3.49
N THR A 149 14.57 -2.80 3.12
CA THR A 149 14.79 -2.06 1.87
C THR A 149 14.51 -2.91 0.64
N ASP A 150 14.92 -4.18 0.63
CA ASP A 150 14.69 -5.11 -0.48
C ASP A 150 13.21 -5.44 -0.66
N LEU A 151 12.45 -5.58 0.42
CA LEU A 151 10.98 -5.75 0.37
C LEU A 151 10.30 -4.52 -0.25
N LEU A 152 10.71 -3.31 0.12
CA LEU A 152 10.04 -2.07 -0.31
C LEU A 152 10.30 -1.69 -1.76
N ILE A 153 11.51 -1.94 -2.26
CA ILE A 153 11.80 -1.76 -3.69
C ILE A 153 10.95 -2.72 -4.54
N GLN A 154 10.67 -3.93 -4.04
CA GLN A 154 9.83 -4.91 -4.73
C GLN A 154 8.35 -4.50 -4.76
N PHE A 155 7.83 -3.88 -3.70
CA PHE A 155 6.44 -3.40 -3.65
C PHE A 155 6.18 -2.18 -4.55
N ASN A 156 7.06 -1.18 -4.54
CA ASN A 156 6.79 0.14 -5.14
C ASN A 156 6.82 0.13 -6.69
N VAL A 157 7.64 -0.74 -7.30
CA VAL A 157 7.74 -0.85 -8.77
C VAL A 157 6.56 -1.60 -9.38
N ALA A 158 5.99 -2.58 -8.67
CA ALA A 158 4.84 -3.35 -9.16
C ALA A 158 3.54 -2.54 -9.15
N SER A 159 3.37 -1.65 -8.16
CA SER A 159 2.15 -0.87 -8.01
C SER A 159 2.09 0.36 -8.94
N LEU A 160 3.23 0.87 -9.43
CA LEU A 160 3.32 1.93 -10.44
C LEU A 160 2.89 1.46 -11.85
N VAL A 161 3.11 0.19 -12.19
CA VAL A 161 2.80 -0.39 -13.51
C VAL A 161 1.35 -0.87 -13.62
N LEU A 162 0.68 -1.12 -12.48
CA LEU A 162 -0.70 -1.60 -12.42
C LEU A 162 -1.76 -0.48 -12.27
N GLN A 163 -1.35 0.79 -12.29
CA GLN A 163 -2.24 1.95 -12.11
C GLN A 163 -2.33 2.88 -13.33
N VAL A 164 -1.77 2.45 -14.47
CA VAL A 164 -2.07 3.01 -15.79
C VAL A 164 -2.91 1.98 -16.53
#